data_AF-W2QXY7-F1
#
_entry.id   AF-W2QXY7-F1
#
_cell.length_a   1.000
_cell.length_b   1.000
_cell.length_c   1.000
_cell.angle_alpha   90.00
_cell.angle_beta   90.00
_cell.angle_gamma   90.00
#
_symmetry.space_group_name_H-M   'P 1'
#
loop_
_entity.id
_entity.type
_entity.pdbx_description
1 polymer ?
#
loop_
_entity_poly.entity_id
_entity_poly.type
_entity_poly.pdbx_seq_one_letter_code
_entity_poly.pdbx_strand_id
1 'polypeptide(L)'
;MQKASKQGALQHHLQCDADVSDSKVALVDEAFVESLDPSSFPHISHDVAEPVMELRDVGDSPLALLFYFVPKLLWFHVTVETNQYRRQKISERAS
;
A
#
# COMPACT_ATOMS: atom_id res chain seq x y z
N MET A 1 -5.94 30.06 47.08
CA MET A 1 -6.83 30.76 46.13
C MET A 1 -6.08 30.96 44.83
N GLN A 2 -6.60 30.36 43.76
CA GLN A 2 -6.11 30.42 42.38
C GLN A 2 -6.17 31.86 41.84
N LYS A 3 -5.24 32.24 40.95
CA LYS A 3 -5.57 32.91 39.68
C LYS A 3 -4.52 32.57 38.62
N ALA A 4 -5.05 32.27 37.43
CA ALA A 4 -4.40 31.75 36.24
C ALA A 4 -4.06 32.87 35.23
N SER A 5 -3.57 32.45 34.05
CA SER A 5 -3.53 33.18 32.77
C SER A 5 -2.33 34.11 32.61
N LYS A 6 -1.58 34.14 31.49
CA LYS A 6 -1.98 33.91 30.11
C LYS A 6 -0.69 33.78 29.28
N GLN A 7 -0.42 32.63 28.65
CA GLN A 7 0.54 32.57 27.53
C GLN A 7 -0.29 32.52 26.25
N GLY A 8 -0.35 33.65 25.56
CA GLY A 8 -0.95 33.76 24.23
C GLY A 8 0.10 33.40 23.18
N ALA A 9 0.07 32.16 22.69
CA ALA A 9 0.71 31.81 21.43
C ALA A 9 -0.36 31.88 20.34
N LEU A 10 -0.21 32.86 19.46
CA LEU A 10 -1.11 33.13 18.34
C LEU A 10 -1.08 31.95 17.37
N GLN A 11 -2.26 31.36 17.15
CA GLN A 11 -2.53 30.49 16.03
C GLN A 11 -2.51 31.33 14.74
N HIS A 12 -1.72 30.94 13.75
CA HIS A 12 -1.98 31.32 12.37
C HIS A 12 -2.43 30.08 11.62
N HIS A 13 -3.75 29.98 11.53
CA HIS A 13 -4.53 29.13 10.65
C HIS A 13 -4.10 29.40 9.20
N LEU A 14 -3.34 28.48 8.61
CA LEU A 14 -3.25 28.34 7.15
C LEU A 14 -4.09 27.14 6.76
N GLN A 15 -5.36 27.43 6.49
CA GLN A 15 -6.29 26.52 5.85
C GLN A 15 -5.87 26.39 4.38
N CYS A 16 -5.43 25.20 3.99
CA CYS A 16 -5.18 24.86 2.59
C CYS A 16 -6.47 24.28 2.01
N ASP A 17 -7.30 25.13 1.41
CA ASP A 17 -8.47 24.69 0.65
C ASP A 17 -7.99 24.11 -0.69
N ALA A 18 -7.83 22.80 -0.74
CA ALA A 18 -7.66 22.04 -1.97
C ALA A 18 -9.02 21.48 -2.38
N ASP A 19 -9.79 22.29 -3.12
CA ASP A 19 -10.98 21.86 -3.83
C ASP A 19 -10.54 21.10 -5.09
N VAL A 20 -10.36 19.77 -4.97
CA VAL A 20 -10.11 18.87 -6.12
C VAL A 20 -11.45 18.26 -6.51
N SER A 21 -12.18 19.01 -7.33
CA SER A 21 -13.39 18.53 -7.97
C SER A 21 -13.05 17.71 -9.21
N ASP A 22 -13.47 16.46 -9.15
CA ASP A 22 -13.91 15.56 -10.22
C ASP A 22 -13.03 15.41 -11.47
N SER A 23 -12.16 14.42 -11.41
CA SER A 23 -11.64 13.74 -12.61
C SER A 23 -12.10 12.29 -12.55
N LYS A 24 -13.32 12.04 -13.04
CA LYS A 24 -13.80 10.70 -13.40
C LYS A 24 -12.86 10.08 -14.45
N VAL A 25 -11.78 9.45 -14.00
CA VAL A 25 -10.95 8.56 -14.83
C VAL A 25 -11.71 7.25 -14.98
N ALA A 26 -12.74 7.25 -15.83
CA ALA A 26 -13.48 6.05 -16.19
C ALA A 26 -12.79 5.35 -17.35
N LEU A 27 -12.00 4.34 -17.01
CA LEU A 27 -11.90 3.13 -17.81
C LEU A 27 -11.70 1.95 -16.85
N VAL A 28 -12.68 1.79 -15.97
CA VAL A 28 -12.87 0.55 -15.21
C VAL A 28 -13.80 -0.31 -16.03
N ASP A 29 -13.39 -1.53 -16.36
CA ASP A 29 -14.21 -2.50 -17.08
C ASP A 29 -15.53 -2.71 -16.33
N GLU A 30 -16.68 -2.68 -17.00
CA GLU A 30 -18.00 -2.84 -16.34
C GLU A 30 -18.08 -4.20 -15.60
N ALA A 31 -17.34 -5.21 -16.09
CA ALA A 31 -17.16 -6.49 -15.42
C ALA A 31 -16.37 -6.38 -14.11
N PHE A 32 -15.42 -5.44 -14.02
CA PHE A 32 -14.70 -5.14 -12.77
C PHE A 32 -15.64 -4.45 -11.78
N VAL A 33 -16.53 -3.57 -12.24
CA VAL A 33 -17.51 -2.87 -11.38
C VAL A 33 -18.57 -3.83 -10.83
N GLU A 34 -19.04 -4.80 -11.63
CA GLU A 34 -19.97 -5.85 -11.17
C GLU A 34 -19.32 -6.78 -10.12
N SER A 35 -18.01 -7.02 -10.23
CA SER A 35 -17.25 -7.78 -9.22
C SER A 35 -17.08 -7.07 -7.86
N LEU A 36 -17.42 -5.78 -7.79
CA LEU A 36 -17.40 -5.00 -6.55
C LEU A 36 -18.70 -5.10 -5.75
N ASP A 37 -19.70 -5.87 -6.22
CA ASP A 37 -20.89 -6.12 -5.42
C ASP A 37 -20.48 -6.81 -4.10
N PRO A 38 -20.65 -6.15 -2.94
CA PRO A 38 -20.32 -6.74 -1.64
C PRO A 38 -21.08 -8.06 -1.41
N SER A 39 -22.22 -8.27 -2.07
CA SER A 39 -22.96 -9.53 -1.97
C SER A 39 -22.25 -10.73 -2.61
N SER A 40 -21.30 -10.51 -3.53
CA SER A 40 -20.51 -11.56 -4.18
C SER A 40 -19.57 -12.30 -3.23
N PHE A 41 -19.29 -11.73 -2.05
CA PHE A 41 -18.38 -12.31 -1.05
C PHE A 41 -19.01 -12.31 0.35
N PRO A 42 -20.03 -13.15 0.61
CA PRO A 42 -20.81 -13.12 1.86
C PRO A 42 -20.02 -13.48 3.12
N HIS A 43 -18.79 -13.96 2.98
CA HIS A 43 -17.88 -14.30 4.09
C HIS A 43 -16.70 -13.34 4.24
N ILE A 44 -16.59 -12.32 3.37
CA ILE A 44 -15.55 -11.30 3.49
C ILE A 44 -16.10 -10.14 4.34
N SER A 45 -15.29 -9.62 5.26
CA SER A 45 -15.65 -8.40 5.99
C SER A 45 -15.77 -7.25 5.00
N HIS A 46 -16.88 -6.51 5.06
CA HIS A 46 -17.07 -5.29 4.28
C HIS A 46 -16.49 -4.05 4.95
N ASP A 47 -15.82 -4.23 6.09
CA ASP A 47 -15.10 -3.16 6.75
C ASP A 47 -13.99 -2.64 5.85
N VAL A 48 -13.85 -1.33 5.77
CA VAL A 48 -12.77 -0.68 5.02
C VAL A 48 -11.45 -1.11 5.67
N ALA A 49 -10.65 -1.87 4.93
CA ALA A 49 -9.33 -2.29 5.40
C ALA A 49 -8.40 -1.08 5.46
N GLU A 50 -7.84 -0.83 6.63
CA GLU A 50 -6.87 0.24 6.85
C GLU A 50 -5.46 -0.34 7.02
N PRO A 51 -4.43 0.32 6.46
CA PRO A 51 -3.06 -0.11 6.68
C PRO A 51 -2.70 0.01 8.17
N VAL A 52 -2.00 -1.00 8.67
CA VAL A 52 -1.41 -0.99 10.01
C VAL A 52 -0.43 0.19 10.14
N MET A 53 -0.24 0.69 11.36
CA MET A 53 0.57 1.89 11.62
C MET A 53 1.98 1.79 11.01
N GLU A 54 2.66 0.66 11.18
CA GLU A 54 4.00 0.41 10.60
C GLU A 54 4.01 0.50 9.06
N LEU A 55 2.93 0.10 8.40
CA LEU A 55 2.80 0.14 6.94
C LEU A 55 2.56 1.58 6.45
N ARG A 56 1.87 2.41 7.25
CA ARG A 56 1.67 3.83 6.95
C ARG A 56 2.99 4.58 6.97
N ASP A 57 3.87 4.26 7.93
CA ASP A 57 5.17 4.92 8.08
C ASP A 57 6.11 4.69 6.88
N VAL A 58 5.93 3.58 6.16
CA VAL A 58 6.74 3.23 4.97
C VAL A 58 6.01 3.44 3.64
N GLY A 59 4.72 3.82 3.69
CA GLY A 59 3.83 3.87 2.54
C GLY A 59 4.21 4.89 1.47
N ASP A 60 4.90 5.97 1.87
CA ASP A 60 5.35 7.03 0.96
C ASP A 60 6.53 6.63 0.07
N SER A 61 7.20 5.50 0.38
CA SER A 61 8.32 4.97 -0.39
C SER A 61 7.92 3.66 -1.05
N PRO A 62 7.69 3.64 -2.38
CA PRO A 62 7.37 2.41 -3.11
C PRO A 62 8.42 1.32 -2.91
N LEU A 63 9.69 1.72 -2.72
CA LEU A 63 10.78 0.79 -2.46
C LEU A 63 10.74 0.23 -1.04
N ALA A 64 10.40 1.05 -0.03
CA ALA A 64 10.24 0.56 1.33
C ALA A 64 9.03 -0.38 1.44
N LEU A 65 7.92 -0.04 0.77
CA LEU A 65 6.74 -0.88 0.65
C LEU A 65 7.05 -2.24 0.01
N LEU A 66 7.86 -2.24 -1.06
CA LEU A 66 8.35 -3.47 -1.68
C LEU A 66 9.11 -4.35 -0.67
N PHE A 67 9.98 -3.76 0.15
CA PHE A 67 10.74 -4.51 1.16
C PHE A 67 9.92 -4.93 2.38
N TYR A 68 8.83 -4.22 2.69
CA TYR A 68 7.85 -4.64 3.69
C TYR A 68 7.18 -5.96 3.27
N PHE A 69 6.73 -6.06 2.02
CA PHE A 69 6.07 -7.27 1.50
C PHE A 69 7.04 -8.37 1.04
N VAL A 70 8.23 -7.99 0.58
CA VAL A 70 9.25 -8.92 0.09
C VAL A 70 10.51 -8.78 0.95
N PRO A 71 10.57 -9.49 2.08
CA PRO A 71 11.73 -9.44 2.96
C PRO A 71 13.00 -9.88 2.24
N LYS A 72 14.14 -9.37 2.71
CA LYS A 72 15.47 -9.74 2.19
C LYS A 72 15.68 -11.26 2.09
N LEU A 73 15.16 -12.02 3.04
CA LEU A 73 15.27 -13.49 3.06
C LEU A 73 14.56 -14.13 1.87
N LEU A 74 13.40 -13.61 1.47
CA LEU A 74 12.67 -14.12 0.31
C LEU A 74 13.48 -13.93 -0.98
N TRP A 75 14.10 -12.76 -1.15
CA TRP A 75 15.02 -12.50 -2.27
C TRP A 75 16.22 -13.46 -2.28
N PHE A 76 16.77 -13.78 -1.11
CA PHE A 76 17.83 -14.77 -0.98
C PHE A 76 17.37 -16.15 -1.46
N HIS A 77 16.21 -16.62 -1.00
CA HIS A 77 15.64 -17.91 -1.44
C HIS A 77 15.40 -17.94 -2.95
N VAL A 78 14.76 -16.90 -3.51
CA VAL A 78 14.54 -16.77 -4.96
C VAL A 78 15.87 -16.89 -5.71
N THR A 79 16.92 -16.22 -5.23
CA THR A 79 18.24 -16.25 -5.87
C THR A 79 18.86 -17.65 -5.83
N VAL A 80 18.76 -18.37 -4.71
CA VAL A 80 19.30 -19.73 -4.58
C VAL A 80 18.57 -20.67 -5.53
N GLU A 81 17.24 -20.68 -5.48
CA GLU A 81 16.40 -21.59 -6.26
C GLU A 81 16.52 -21.32 -7.77
N THR A 82 16.49 -20.05 -8.18
CA THR A 82 16.64 -19.70 -9.61
C THR A 82 18.02 -20.07 -10.15
N ASN A 83 19.08 -19.94 -9.35
CA ASN A 83 20.41 -20.38 -9.72
C ASN A 83 20.52 -21.91 -9.79
N GLN A 84 19.89 -22.63 -8.87
CA GLN A 84 19.84 -24.09 -8.90
C GLN A 84 19.12 -24.59 -10.14
N TYR A 85 17.93 -24.06 -10.44
CA TYR A 85 17.18 -24.36 -11.64
C TYR A 85 18.02 -24.09 -12.90
N ARG A 86 18.69 -22.93 -12.97
CA ARG A 86 19.56 -22.58 -14.09
C ARG A 86 20.64 -23.64 -14.32
N ARG A 87 21.31 -24.11 -13.25
CA ARG A 87 22.35 -25.15 -13.35
C ARG A 87 21.78 -26.48 -13.85
N GLN A 88 20.58 -26.84 -13.42
CA GLN A 88 19.91 -28.08 -13.84
C GLN A 88 19.47 -28.04 -15.32
N LYS A 89 19.06 -26.87 -15.82
CA LYS A 89 18.42 -26.73 -17.14
C LYS A 89 19.30 -26.13 -18.22
N ILE A 90 20.54 -25.76 -17.93
CA ILE A 90 21.43 -25.13 -18.91
C ILE A 90 21.84 -26.10 -20.04
N SER A 91 22.04 -27.38 -19.74
CA SER A 91 22.40 -28.39 -20.74
C SER A 91 21.26 -28.69 -21.71
N GLU A 92 20.04 -28.82 -21.19
CA GLU A 92 18.82 -29.05 -21.99
C GLU A 92 18.50 -27.86 -22.93
N ARG A 93 18.87 -26.63 -22.55
CA ARG A 93 18.62 -25.43 -23.36
C ARG A 93 19.73 -25.12 -24.36
N ALA A 94 20.90 -25.74 -24.22
CA ALA A 94 22.07 -25.48 -25.06
C ALA A 94 22.26 -26.51 -26.20
N SER A 95 21.37 -27.51 -26.31
CA SER A 95 21.30 -28.47 -27.42
C SER A 95 20.25 -28.05 -28.45
#